data_AF-A0A2V9MED6-F1
#
_entry.id   AF-A0A2V9MED6-F1
#
_cell.length_a   1.000
_cell.length_b   1.000
_cell.length_c   1.000
_cell.angle_alpha   90.00
_cell.angle_beta   90.00
_cell.angle_gamma   90.00
#
_symmetry.space_group_name_H-M   'P 1'
#
loop_
_entity.id
_entity.type
_entity.pdbx_description
1 polymer ?
#
loop_
_entity_poly.entity_id
_entity_poly.type
_entity_poly.pdbx_seq_one_letter_code
_entity_poly.pdbx_strand_id
1 'polypeptide(L)'
;CHRTAPDPGILACEAPAVYRPRHAEATVFYQTFEQHFEKYVAAYEERFEPRSGPLRHVVPEAVVQFLACGRLQGGFARLRCPSCKSEHLVAFSPTVAICV
;
A
#
# COMPACT_ATOMS: atom_id res chain seq x y z
N CYS A 1 -5.99 -13.36 -17.61
CA CYS A 1 -5.63 -14.69 -18.12
C CYS A 1 -6.83 -15.63 -18.10
N HIS A 2 -7.84 -15.31 -18.92
CA HIS A 2 -9.00 -16.17 -19.14
C HIS A 2 -9.09 -16.45 -20.64
N ARG A 3 -8.60 -17.61 -21.07
CA ARG A 3 -9.03 -18.20 -22.36
C ARG A 3 -8.69 -19.68 -22.56
N THR A 4 -8.63 -20.47 -21.50
CA THR A 4 -8.67 -21.93 -21.61
C THR A 4 -9.73 -22.46 -20.66
N ALA A 5 -10.65 -23.27 -21.20
CA ALA A 5 -11.74 -23.90 -20.48
C ALA A 5 -11.19 -24.75 -19.33
N PRO A 6 -11.88 -24.82 -18.17
CA PRO A 6 -11.43 -25.67 -17.06
C PRO A 6 -11.72 -27.14 -17.38
N ASP A 7 -10.74 -28.01 -17.15
CA ASP A 7 -10.93 -29.46 -17.14
C ASP A 7 -11.90 -29.88 -16.01
N PRO A 8 -12.77 -30.88 -16.20
CA PRO A 8 -13.90 -31.18 -15.33
C PRO A 8 -13.51 -32.01 -14.09
N GLY A 9 -12.55 -31.52 -13.29
CA GLY A 9 -12.04 -32.27 -12.14
C GLY A 9 -11.49 -31.44 -10.98
N ILE A 10 -11.60 -30.11 -11.02
CA ILE A 10 -11.04 -29.25 -9.97
C ILE A 10 -12.18 -28.46 -9.32
N LEU A 11 -12.35 -28.64 -8.00
CA LEU A 11 -13.22 -27.80 -7.17
C LEU A 11 -12.98 -26.33 -7.52
N ALA A 12 -14.03 -25.67 -8.01
CA ALA A 12 -13.99 -24.26 -8.34
C ALA A 12 -13.73 -23.44 -7.06
N CYS A 13 -12.46 -23.10 -6.82
CA CYS A 13 -12.15 -21.93 -6.01
C CYS A 13 -12.66 -20.72 -6.81
N GLU A 14 -13.54 -19.94 -6.18
CA GLU A 14 -13.94 -18.59 -6.62
C GLU A 14 -12.75 -17.91 -7.29
N ALA A 15 -12.91 -17.41 -8.52
CA ALA A 15 -11.82 -16.81 -9.27
C ALA A 15 -11.11 -15.78 -8.38
N PRO A 16 -9.80 -15.89 -8.11
CA PRO A 16 -9.12 -14.93 -7.26
C PRO A 16 -9.32 -13.56 -7.90
N ALA A 17 -9.84 -12.61 -7.12
CA ALA A 17 -10.07 -11.24 -7.56
C ALA A 17 -8.82 -10.77 -8.31
N VAL A 18 -9.00 -10.34 -9.57
CA VAL A 18 -7.89 -9.86 -10.39
C VAL A 18 -7.16 -8.77 -9.62
N TYR A 19 -5.89 -9.01 -9.26
CA TYR A 19 -5.09 -8.05 -8.51
C TYR A 19 -5.07 -6.72 -9.26
N ARG A 20 -5.66 -5.68 -8.64
CA ARG A 20 -5.60 -4.30 -9.12
C ARG A 20 -4.59 -3.56 -8.24
N PRO A 21 -3.51 -3.01 -8.82
CA PRO A 21 -2.57 -2.19 -8.07
C PRO A 21 -3.32 -1.12 -7.27
N ARG A 22 -3.02 -1.02 -5.98
CA ARG A 22 -3.56 0.06 -5.15
C ARG A 22 -2.78 1.33 -5.45
N HIS A 23 -3.45 2.31 -6.04
CA HIS A 23 -2.96 3.68 -6.18
C HIS A 23 -3.29 4.45 -4.90
N ALA A 24 -2.54 4.20 -3.83
CA ALA A 24 -2.75 4.86 -2.54
C ALA A 24 -2.64 6.39 -2.69
N GLU A 25 -1.75 6.85 -3.58
CA GLU A 25 -1.54 8.26 -3.96
C GLU A 25 -2.77 8.96 -4.55
N ALA A 26 -3.71 8.19 -5.11
CA ALA A 26 -4.96 8.73 -5.64
C ALA A 26 -6.00 9.01 -4.53
N THR A 27 -5.75 8.55 -3.31
CA THR A 27 -6.68 8.75 -2.20
C THR A 27 -6.49 10.12 -1.54
N VAL A 28 -7.59 10.77 -1.20
CA VAL A 28 -7.57 12.08 -0.49
C VAL A 28 -6.82 11.97 0.83
N PHE A 29 -6.97 10.85 1.53
CA PHE A 29 -6.30 10.60 2.80
C PHE A 29 -4.78 10.60 2.64
N TYR A 30 -4.25 9.87 1.64
CA TYR A 30 -2.82 9.88 1.34
C TYR A 30 -2.31 11.28 0.99
N GLN A 31 -3.01 11.98 0.08
CA GLN A 31 -2.62 13.32 -0.36
C GLN A 31 -2.58 14.32 0.81
N THR A 32 -3.51 14.18 1.76
CA THR A 32 -3.56 15.04 2.94
C THR A 32 -2.31 14.85 3.81
N PHE A 33 -1.92 13.61 4.10
CA PHE A 33 -0.71 13.34 4.87
C PHE A 33 0.55 13.77 4.12
N GLU A 34 0.66 13.44 2.84
CA GLU A 34 1.81 13.81 2.01
C GLU A 34 2.01 15.33 1.97
N GLN A 35 0.94 16.12 1.89
CA GLN A 35 1.04 17.57 1.74
C GLN A 35 1.20 18.33 3.06
N HIS A 36 0.66 17.81 4.16
CA HIS A 36 0.48 18.57 5.40
C HIS A 36 1.20 18.01 6.61
N PHE A 37 1.59 16.73 6.61
CA PHE A 37 2.09 16.08 7.82
C PHE A 37 3.42 16.68 8.32
N GLU A 38 4.35 16.99 7.43
CA GLU A 38 5.63 17.63 7.83
C GLU A 38 5.40 18.98 8.52
N LYS A 39 4.50 19.80 7.96
CA LYS A 39 4.12 21.10 8.56
C LYS A 39 3.43 20.92 9.91
N TYR A 40 2.62 19.88 10.04
CA TYR A 40 1.98 19.53 11.30
C TYR A 40 3.02 19.16 12.37
N VAL A 41 3.98 18.30 12.05
CA VAL A 41 5.05 17.90 12.99
C VAL A 41 5.89 19.10 13.39
N ALA A 42 6.29 19.94 12.43
CA ALA A 42 7.09 21.14 12.68
C ALA A 42 6.39 22.15 13.60
N ALA A 43 5.06 22.27 13.51
CA ALA A 43 4.28 23.18 14.34
C ALA A 43 3.76 22.54 15.64
N TYR A 44 4.05 21.25 15.88
CA TYR A 44 3.42 20.51 16.97
C TYR A 44 3.87 20.97 18.35
N GLU A 45 5.18 21.09 18.54
CA GLU A 45 5.82 21.47 19.80
C GLU A 45 5.31 22.83 20.30
N GLU A 46 5.21 23.83 19.41
CA GLU A 46 4.76 25.16 19.80
C GLU A 46 3.25 25.22 20.07
N ARG A 47 2.43 24.56 19.25
CA ARG A 47 0.98 24.79 19.22
C ARG A 47 0.17 23.79 20.04
N PHE A 48 0.64 22.56 20.17
CA PHE A 48 -0.17 21.45 20.67
C PHE A 48 0.45 20.77 21.89
N GLU A 49 1.77 20.72 22.00
CA GLU A 49 2.46 20.10 23.14
C GLU A 49 2.04 20.67 24.51
N PRO A 50 1.83 21.99 24.71
CA PRO A 50 1.38 22.54 25.99
C PRO A 50 0.03 21.99 26.46
N ARG A 51 -0.84 21.55 25.53
CA ARG A 51 -2.19 21.06 25.83
C ARG A 51 -2.31 19.54 25.75
N SER A 52 -1.55 18.91 24.86
CA SER A 52 -1.71 17.51 24.48
C SER A 52 -0.49 16.65 24.81
N GLY A 53 0.57 17.26 25.35
CA GLY A 53 1.84 16.60 25.60
C GLY A 53 2.65 16.35 24.32
N PRO A 54 3.89 15.86 24.46
CA PRO A 54 4.81 15.68 23.34
C PRO A 54 4.27 14.71 22.30
N LEU A 55 4.64 14.94 21.03
CA LEU A 55 4.24 14.06 19.94
C LEU A 55 4.87 12.69 20.14
N ARG A 56 4.04 11.65 20.21
CA ARG A 56 4.51 10.27 20.36
C ARG A 56 5.21 9.82 19.09
N HIS A 57 6.40 9.22 19.21
CA HIS A 57 7.21 8.68 18.09
C HIS A 57 6.43 7.76 17.14
N VAL A 58 5.48 6.97 17.67
CA VAL A 58 4.63 6.07 16.87
C VAL A 58 3.83 6.81 15.79
N VAL A 59 3.50 8.09 15.98
CA VAL A 59 2.70 8.87 15.03
C VAL A 59 3.47 9.16 13.74
N PRO A 60 4.64 9.83 13.76
CA PRO A 60 5.43 10.02 12.55
C PRO A 60 5.91 8.72 11.93
N GLU A 61 6.28 7.71 12.73
CA GLU A 61 6.65 6.40 12.20
C GLU A 61 5.53 5.74 11.40
N ALA A 62 4.30 5.74 11.93
CA ALA A 62 3.15 5.17 11.25
C ALA A 62 2.82 5.93 9.95
N VAL A 63 2.93 7.26 9.94
CA VAL A 63 2.67 8.06 8.73
C VAL A 63 3.74 7.82 7.67
N VAL A 64 5.02 7.75 8.04
CA VAL A 64 6.11 7.42 7.11
C VAL A 64 5.91 6.04 6.49
N GLN A 65 5.55 5.04 7.30
CA GLN A 65 5.24 3.70 6.80
C GLN A 65 4.03 3.70 5.88
N PHE A 66 2.97 4.43 6.25
CA PHE A 66 1.76 4.55 5.44
C PHE A 66 2.06 5.18 4.07
N LEU A 67 2.83 6.26 4.02
CA LEU A 67 3.23 6.92 2.76
C LEU A 67 4.19 6.06 1.91
N ALA A 68 4.82 5.04 2.51
CA ALA A 68 5.69 4.10 1.81
C ALA A 68 4.96 2.87 1.21
N CYS A 69 3.78 2.43 1.73
CA CYS A 69 3.06 1.29 1.12
C CYS A 69 2.53 1.65 -0.27
N GLY A 70 2.56 0.67 -1.16
CA GLY A 70 1.93 0.78 -2.48
C GLY A 70 2.79 1.46 -3.54
N ARG A 71 3.94 2.03 -3.16
CA ARG A 71 4.87 2.67 -4.10
C ARG A 71 5.82 1.66 -4.70
N LEU A 72 5.82 1.52 -6.03
CA LEU A 72 6.79 0.68 -6.75
C LEU A 72 8.25 1.14 -6.50
N GLN A 73 8.44 2.41 -6.15
CA GLN A 73 9.75 2.98 -5.80
C GLN A 73 10.34 2.36 -4.52
N GLY A 74 9.50 1.81 -3.62
CA GLY A 74 9.92 1.14 -2.38
C GLY A 74 10.28 -0.34 -2.54
N GLY A 75 10.20 -0.87 -3.77
CA GLY A 75 10.42 -2.28 -4.08
C GLY A 75 9.12 -2.99 -4.45
N PHE A 76 9.23 -3.95 -5.38
CA PHE A 76 8.10 -4.70 -5.90
C PHE A 76 8.45 -6.15 -6.21
N ALA A 77 7.46 -7.03 -6.12
CA ALA A 77 7.51 -8.37 -6.66
C ALA A 77 7.00 -8.37 -8.11
N ARG A 78 7.73 -9.04 -9.01
CA ARG A 78 7.28 -9.28 -10.39
C ARG A 78 6.74 -10.71 -10.48
N LEU A 79 5.43 -10.84 -10.65
CA LEU A 79 4.76 -12.12 -10.80
C LEU A 79 4.54 -12.39 -12.29
N ARG A 80 5.05 -13.52 -12.77
CA ARG A 80 4.86 -13.97 -14.15
C ARG A 80 4.02 -15.23 -14.18
N CYS A 81 2.93 -15.22 -14.93
CA CYS A 81 2.15 -16.44 -15.13
C CYS A 81 2.90 -17.37 -16.12
N PRO A 82 3.16 -18.64 -15.77
CA PRO A 82 3.87 -19.57 -16.66
C PRO A 82 3.05 -19.94 -17.91
N SER A 83 1.72 -19.87 -17.85
CA SER A 83 0.82 -20.25 -18.95
C SER A 83 0.57 -19.11 -19.94
N CYS A 84 0.15 -17.92 -19.46
CA CYS A 84 -0.19 -16.78 -20.32
C CYS A 84 0.96 -15.77 -20.50
N LYS A 85 2.12 -15.97 -19.86
CA LYS A 85 3.28 -15.06 -19.84
C LYS A 85 2.98 -13.62 -19.40
N SER A 86 1.77 -13.35 -18.87
CA SER A 86 1.42 -12.03 -18.35
C SER A 86 2.26 -11.70 -17.12
N GLU A 87 2.54 -10.43 -16.94
CA GLU A 87 3.36 -9.93 -15.85
C GLU A 87 2.57 -8.93 -15.01
N HIS A 88 2.69 -9.07 -13.70
CA HIS A 88 2.07 -8.19 -12.72
C HIS A 88 3.15 -7.69 -11.76
N LEU A 89 3.18 -6.38 -11.54
CA LEU A 89 4.05 -5.76 -10.54
C LEU A 89 3.23 -5.53 -9.28
N VAL A 90 3.79 -5.93 -8.14
CA VAL A 90 3.12 -5.76 -6.86
C VAL A 90 4.05 -5.06 -5.87
N ALA A 91 3.63 -3.90 -5.38
CA ALA A 91 4.40 -3.14 -4.41
C ALA A 91 4.41 -3.81 -3.02
N PHE A 92 5.52 -3.65 -2.30
CA PHE A 92 5.66 -4.16 -0.94
C PHE A 92 4.98 -3.26 0.11
N SER A 93 4.51 -3.88 1.19
CA SER A 93 4.07 -3.21 2.42
C SER A 93 5.22 -3.14 3.45
N PRO A 94 5.30 -2.07 4.26
CA PRO A 94 6.29 -1.93 5.33
C PRO A 94 6.27 -3.09 6.37
N THR A 95 5.14 -3.78 6.54
CA THR A 95 4.95 -4.84 7.55
C THR A 95 5.29 -6.24 7.05
N VAL A 96 5.84 -6.39 5.84
CA VAL A 96 6.01 -7.70 5.15
C VAL A 96 4.66 -8.35 4.85
N ALA A 97 3.88 -7.63 4.06
CA ALA A 97 2.80 -8.20 3.27
C ALA A 97 2.90 -7.59 1.87
N ILE A 98 2.59 -8.36 0.85
CA ILE A 98 2.29 -7.81 -0.46
C ILE A 98 1.11 -6.83 -0.25
N CYS A 99 1.15 -5.58 -0.75
CA CYS A 99 -0.02 -4.67 -0.65
C CYS A 99 -1.11 -5.23 -1.62
N VAL A 100 -1.85 -6.28 -1.20
CA VAL A 100 -2.95 -6.98 -1.92
C VAL A 100 -4.28 -6.29 -1.68
#